data_AF-A0A524QWZ2-F1
#
_entry.id   AF-A0A524QWZ2-F1
#
_cell.length_a   1.000
_cell.length_b   1.000
_cell.length_c   1.000
_cell.angle_alpha   90.00
_cell.angle_beta   90.00
_cell.angle_gamma   90.00
#
_symmetry.space_group_name_H-M   'P 1'
#
loop_
_entity.id
_entity.type
_entity.pdbx_description
1 polymer ?
#
loop_
_entity_poly.entity_id
_entity_poly.type
_entity_poly.pdbx_seq_one_letter_code
_entity_poly.pdbx_strand_id
1 'polypeptide(L)'
;MIRPHTSVRIHYLRPPDRKEIFTQRLLLDTPEVKITLAEAVPFYPPIRILGEVALEAGSDAVWFTFPGLWHDIGRFHRANDVFTGIYANILTPPVILPGGEWETTDLFLDVWVDPEGRLSVLDADQLQEAEAKAWVSRDQAKRAREEVDWIKKEFEAGRWPPPVVEEWTLERARQSSSSTSQAPQRRSRST
;
A
#
# COMPACT_ATOMS: atom_id res chain seq x y z
N MET A 1 25.22 13.90 -6.58
CA MET A 1 23.80 14.35 -6.48
C MET A 1 22.94 13.21 -7.02
N ILE A 2 22.27 12.47 -6.14
CA ILE A 2 21.33 11.41 -6.54
C ILE A 2 20.02 12.12 -6.88
N ARG A 3 19.50 11.92 -8.10
CA ARG A 3 18.19 12.47 -8.48
C ARG A 3 17.13 11.77 -7.60
N PRO A 4 16.18 12.50 -7.00
CA PRO A 4 15.07 11.85 -6.32
C PRO A 4 14.36 10.93 -7.32
N HIS A 5 14.14 9.67 -6.91
CA HIS A 5 13.41 8.72 -7.72
C HIS A 5 11.95 9.18 -7.80
N THR A 6 11.46 9.40 -9.02
CA THR A 6 10.05 9.76 -9.24
C THR A 6 9.15 8.52 -9.13
N SER A 7 9.71 7.32 -9.17
CA SER A 7 8.98 6.06 -9.07
C SER A 7 9.75 5.04 -8.24
N VAL A 8 9.01 4.11 -7.64
CA VAL A 8 9.52 2.96 -6.88
C VAL A 8 9.01 1.67 -7.50
N ARG A 9 9.79 0.61 -7.34
CA ARG A 9 9.45 -0.75 -7.75
C ARG A 9 9.43 -1.62 -6.50
N ILE A 10 8.25 -2.09 -6.13
CA ILE A 10 8.04 -2.87 -4.91
C ILE A 10 7.87 -4.32 -5.30
N HIS A 11 8.80 -5.16 -4.87
CA HIS A 11 8.80 -6.60 -5.11
C HIS A 11 8.10 -7.28 -3.94
N TYR A 12 6.90 -7.81 -4.21
CA TYR A 12 6.19 -8.67 -3.28
C TYR A 12 6.50 -10.11 -3.62
N LEU A 13 7.05 -10.83 -2.65
CA LEU A 13 7.00 -12.28 -2.63
C LEU A 13 5.72 -12.69 -1.92
N ARG A 14 4.81 -13.37 -2.62
CA ARG A 14 3.79 -14.18 -1.98
C ARG A 14 4.26 -15.63 -2.00
N PRO A 15 4.60 -16.21 -0.84
CA PRO A 15 5.08 -17.58 -0.77
C PRO A 15 4.13 -18.59 -1.44
N PRO A 16 4.64 -19.72 -1.94
CA PRO A 16 6.04 -20.11 -1.90
C PRO A 16 6.92 -19.43 -2.96
N ASP A 17 6.36 -18.99 -4.08
CA ASP A 17 7.15 -18.62 -5.27
C ASP A 17 6.57 -17.48 -6.12
N ARG A 18 5.37 -16.99 -5.82
CA ARG A 18 4.74 -15.93 -6.62
C ARG A 18 5.42 -14.60 -6.34
N LYS A 19 5.94 -13.96 -7.39
CA LYS A 19 6.54 -12.63 -7.31
C LYS A 19 5.76 -11.66 -8.16
N GLU A 20 5.39 -10.54 -7.55
CA GLU A 20 4.71 -9.44 -8.20
C GLU A 20 5.52 -8.17 -8.00
N ILE A 21 5.62 -7.35 -9.05
CA ILE A 21 6.35 -6.08 -9.00
C ILE A 21 5.34 -4.97 -9.27
N PHE A 22 5.12 -4.14 -8.26
CA PHE A 22 4.29 -2.95 -8.39
C PHE A 22 5.18 -1.74 -8.66
N THR A 23 4.94 -1.09 -9.79
CA THR A 23 5.56 0.21 -10.07
C THR A 23 4.61 1.31 -9.61
N GLN A 24 5.09 2.18 -8.74
CA GLN A 24 4.30 3.25 -8.16
C GLN A 24 5.07 4.55 -8.21
N ARG A 25 4.36 5.67 -8.29
CA ARG A 25 4.99 7.00 -8.29
C ARG A 25 5.22 7.45 -6.86
N LEU A 26 6.43 7.90 -6.52
CA LEU A 26 6.77 8.36 -5.18
C LEU A 26 6.28 9.80 -4.99
N LEU A 27 5.46 10.03 -3.97
CA LEU A 27 4.87 11.34 -3.63
C LEU A 27 5.55 11.99 -2.43
N LEU A 28 5.87 11.17 -1.43
CA LEU A 28 6.52 11.60 -0.19
C LEU A 28 7.50 10.52 0.26
N ASP A 29 8.67 10.97 0.71
CA ASP A 29 9.76 10.13 1.19
C ASP A 29 10.27 10.68 2.53
N THR A 30 9.70 10.23 3.65
CA THR A 30 10.19 10.55 5.00
C THR A 30 10.67 9.28 5.71
N PRO A 31 11.50 9.38 6.77
CA PRO A 31 11.92 8.20 7.54
C PRO A 31 10.75 7.38 8.10
N GLU A 32 9.63 8.03 8.43
CA GLU A 32 8.47 7.44 9.09
C GLU A 32 7.48 6.80 8.10
N VAL A 33 7.32 7.38 6.91
CA VAL A 33 6.38 6.90 5.91
C VAL A 33 6.82 7.26 4.50
N LYS A 34 6.61 6.32 3.58
CA LYS A 34 6.67 6.57 2.14
C LYS A 34 5.24 6.57 1.60
N ILE A 35 4.92 7.56 0.79
CA ILE A 35 3.59 7.67 0.17
C ILE A 35 3.75 7.59 -1.33
N THR A 36 3.01 6.70 -1.94
CA THR A 36 3.08 6.41 -3.37
C THR A 36 1.69 6.42 -4.00
N LEU A 37 1.63 6.68 -5.31
CA LEU A 37 0.42 6.50 -6.11
C LEU A 37 0.62 5.33 -7.07
N ALA A 38 -0.25 4.32 -6.96
CA ALA A 38 -0.46 3.34 -8.01
C ALA A 38 -1.52 3.90 -8.97
N GLU A 39 -1.16 4.08 -10.24
CA GLU A 39 -2.00 4.72 -11.25
C GLU A 39 -2.52 3.68 -12.25
N ALA A 40 -3.81 3.77 -12.59
CA ALA A 40 -4.48 2.93 -13.58
C ALA A 40 -4.17 1.43 -13.43
N VAL A 41 -4.40 0.89 -12.23
CA VAL A 41 -4.07 -0.50 -11.89
C VAL A 41 -4.74 -1.48 -12.87
N PRO A 42 -4.09 -2.59 -13.27
CA PRO A 42 -4.57 -3.45 -14.35
C PRO A 42 -5.45 -4.63 -13.88
N PHE A 43 -6.08 -4.54 -12.70
CA PHE A 43 -6.75 -5.69 -12.09
C PHE A 43 -7.98 -6.17 -12.90
N TYR A 44 -7.83 -7.34 -13.52
CA TYR A 44 -8.89 -8.06 -14.22
C TYR A 44 -8.76 -9.57 -13.95
N PRO A 45 -9.80 -10.23 -13.36
CA PRO A 45 -11.05 -9.64 -12.91
C PRO A 45 -10.84 -8.62 -11.76
N PRO A 46 -11.84 -7.76 -11.45
CA PRO A 46 -11.74 -6.81 -10.35
C PRO A 46 -11.46 -7.49 -9.02
N ILE A 47 -10.69 -6.82 -8.16
CA ILE A 47 -10.52 -7.23 -6.76
C ILE A 47 -11.81 -6.92 -6.02
N ARG A 48 -12.40 -7.97 -5.44
CA ARG A 48 -13.60 -7.87 -4.62
C ARG A 48 -13.27 -8.18 -3.17
N ILE A 49 -13.74 -7.33 -2.27
CA ILE A 49 -13.64 -7.53 -0.83
C ILE A 49 -15.07 -7.63 -0.30
N LEU A 50 -15.38 -8.74 0.39
CA LEU A 50 -16.72 -9.03 0.92
C LEU A 50 -17.84 -8.93 -0.14
N GLY A 51 -17.53 -9.29 -1.39
CA GLY A 51 -18.45 -9.27 -2.53
C GLY A 51 -18.47 -7.96 -3.33
N GLU A 52 -18.00 -6.87 -2.75
CA GLU A 52 -18.00 -5.54 -3.36
C GLU A 52 -16.71 -5.25 -4.12
N VAL A 53 -16.81 -4.49 -5.23
CA VAL A 53 -15.63 -4.07 -6.00
C VAL A 53 -14.83 -3.05 -5.19
N ALA A 54 -13.60 -3.41 -4.84
CA ALA A 54 -12.64 -2.57 -4.11
C ALA A 54 -11.61 -1.93 -5.05
N LEU A 55 -11.08 -2.69 -6.01
CA LEU A 55 -10.21 -2.18 -7.07
C LEU A 55 -10.59 -2.85 -8.40
N GLU A 56 -10.54 -2.09 -9.47
CA GLU A 56 -10.82 -2.56 -10.84
C GLU A 56 -9.85 -1.91 -11.83
N ALA A 57 -9.79 -2.46 -13.05
CA ALA A 57 -8.98 -1.90 -14.12
C ALA A 57 -9.22 -0.38 -14.29
N GLY A 58 -8.14 0.40 -14.25
CA GLY A 58 -8.19 1.87 -14.34
C GLY A 58 -8.38 2.61 -13.02
N SER A 59 -8.46 1.89 -11.89
CA SER A 59 -8.48 2.49 -10.55
C SER A 59 -7.11 3.06 -10.16
N ASP A 60 -7.12 4.05 -9.29
CA ASP A 60 -5.92 4.55 -8.61
C ASP A 60 -5.96 4.18 -7.12
N ALA A 61 -4.80 3.97 -6.52
CA ALA A 61 -4.67 3.69 -5.09
C ALA A 61 -3.50 4.48 -4.48
N VAL A 62 -3.76 5.14 -3.35
CA VAL A 62 -2.72 5.79 -2.55
C VAL A 62 -2.20 4.78 -1.54
N TRP A 63 -0.90 4.52 -1.55
CA TRP A 63 -0.26 3.56 -0.67
C TRP A 63 0.64 4.26 0.34
N PHE A 64 0.70 3.69 1.54
CA PHE A 64 1.45 4.15 2.69
C PHE A 64 2.33 3.00 3.19
N THR A 65 3.62 3.11 2.96
CA THR A 65 4.61 2.13 3.39
C THR A 65 5.33 2.68 4.61
N PHE A 66 5.25 1.97 5.73
CA PHE A 66 5.86 2.37 6.99
C PHE A 66 7.11 1.52 7.27
N PRO A 67 8.33 2.08 7.16
CA PRO A 67 9.54 1.32 7.42
C PRO A 67 9.53 0.71 8.83
N GLY A 68 9.80 -0.60 8.91
CA GLY A 68 9.84 -1.34 10.17
C GLY A 68 8.49 -1.88 10.67
N LEU A 69 7.35 -1.47 10.09
CA LEU A 69 6.04 -2.04 10.44
C LEU A 69 5.74 -3.29 9.61
N TRP A 70 4.87 -4.14 10.14
CA TRP A 70 4.47 -5.41 9.51
C TRP A 70 3.21 -5.25 8.65
N HIS A 71 2.93 -4.02 8.21
CA HIS A 71 1.84 -3.74 7.29
C HIS A 71 2.17 -2.51 6.43
N ASP A 72 1.57 -2.46 5.25
CA ASP A 72 1.32 -1.22 4.53
C ASP A 72 -0.17 -0.90 4.55
N ILE A 73 -0.53 0.30 4.11
CA ILE A 73 -1.94 0.72 4.02
C ILE A 73 -2.22 1.24 2.62
N GLY A 74 -3.34 0.84 2.04
CA GLY A 74 -3.88 1.34 0.79
C GLY A 74 -5.20 2.07 0.99
N ARG A 75 -5.35 3.25 0.38
CA ARG A 75 -6.66 3.88 0.17
C ARG A 75 -7.16 3.54 -1.22
N PHE A 76 -8.21 2.75 -1.27
CA PHE A 76 -8.74 2.23 -2.53
C PHE A 76 -9.89 3.09 -3.05
N HIS A 77 -9.92 3.23 -4.36
CA HIS A 77 -10.95 3.93 -5.11
C HIS A 77 -11.27 3.10 -6.35
N ARG A 78 -12.49 3.21 -6.85
CA ARG A 78 -12.86 2.69 -8.18
C ARG A 78 -12.29 3.57 -9.28
N ALA A 79 -12.40 3.12 -10.53
CA ALA A 79 -11.95 3.89 -11.70
C ALA A 79 -12.70 5.22 -11.89
N ASN A 80 -13.87 5.36 -11.25
CA ASN A 80 -14.65 6.60 -11.20
C ASN A 80 -14.36 7.44 -9.93
N ASP A 81 -13.23 7.20 -9.27
CA ASP A 81 -12.74 7.89 -8.07
C ASP A 81 -13.58 7.70 -6.80
N VAL A 82 -14.60 6.84 -6.82
CA VAL A 82 -15.38 6.52 -5.61
C VAL A 82 -14.51 5.77 -4.63
N PHE A 83 -14.29 6.35 -3.44
CA PHE A 83 -13.60 5.71 -2.33
C PHE A 83 -14.32 4.42 -1.92
N THR A 84 -13.56 3.34 -1.81
CA THR A 84 -14.11 2.02 -1.48
C THR A 84 -13.72 1.54 -0.09
N GLY A 85 -12.61 2.02 0.48
CA GLY A 85 -12.18 1.61 1.81
C GLY A 85 -10.68 1.74 2.05
N ILE A 86 -10.28 1.41 3.27
CA ILE A 86 -8.89 1.32 3.72
C ILE A 86 -8.52 -0.16 3.80
N TYR A 87 -7.44 -0.52 3.12
CA TYR A 87 -6.88 -1.85 3.12
C TYR A 87 -5.53 -1.84 3.82
N ALA A 88 -5.21 -2.86 4.60
CA ALA A 88 -3.88 -3.10 5.13
C ALA A 88 -3.42 -4.50 4.74
N ASN A 89 -2.33 -4.59 3.99
CA ASN A 89 -1.66 -5.87 3.72
C ASN A 89 -0.73 -6.18 4.89
N ILE A 90 -0.86 -7.37 5.50
CA ILE A 90 0.08 -7.81 6.52
C ILE A 90 1.27 -8.48 5.83
N LEU A 91 2.45 -7.94 6.09
CA LEU A 91 3.67 -8.25 5.35
C LEU A 91 4.90 -8.21 6.26
N THR A 92 6.03 -8.73 5.79
CA THR A 92 7.31 -8.49 6.48
C THR A 92 7.73 -7.03 6.33
N PRO A 93 8.39 -6.42 7.33
CA PRO A 93 8.87 -5.05 7.21
C PRO A 93 9.62 -4.80 5.89
N PRO A 94 9.20 -3.82 5.08
CA PRO A 94 9.81 -3.59 3.78
C PRO A 94 11.29 -3.23 3.89
N VAL A 95 12.11 -3.85 3.06
CA VAL A 95 13.52 -3.50 2.89
C VAL A 95 13.62 -2.43 1.80
N ILE A 96 14.02 -1.23 2.19
CA ILE A 96 14.14 -0.07 1.28
C ILE A 96 15.56 -0.03 0.71
N LEU A 97 15.74 -0.42 -0.55
CA LEU A 97 17.04 -0.46 -1.22
C LEU A 97 17.32 0.83 -2.01
N PRO A 98 18.60 1.12 -2.31
CA PRO A 98 18.96 2.21 -3.23
C PRO A 98 18.30 2.02 -4.60
N GLY A 99 17.97 3.12 -5.28
CA GLY A 99 17.41 3.06 -6.63
C GLY A 99 15.88 3.09 -6.69
N GLY A 100 15.19 3.12 -5.55
CA GLY A 100 13.73 3.01 -5.48
C GLY A 100 13.23 1.57 -5.55
N GLU A 101 14.08 0.58 -5.25
CA GLU A 101 13.72 -0.84 -5.21
C GLU A 101 13.36 -1.23 -3.78
N TRP A 102 12.16 -1.72 -3.53
CA TRP A 102 11.73 -2.16 -2.21
C TRP A 102 11.34 -3.63 -2.25
N GLU A 103 11.61 -4.36 -1.18
CA GLU A 103 11.30 -5.78 -1.09
C GLU A 103 10.48 -6.09 0.16
N THR A 104 9.47 -6.93 0.01
CA THR A 104 8.67 -7.43 1.13
C THR A 104 8.06 -8.80 0.80
N THR A 105 7.59 -9.49 1.83
CA THR A 105 6.87 -10.77 1.73
C THR A 105 5.46 -10.58 2.26
N ASP A 106 4.47 -10.90 1.42
CA ASP A 106 3.05 -10.99 1.76
C ASP A 106 2.84 -12.16 2.73
N LEU A 107 2.13 -11.91 3.84
CA LEU A 107 1.84 -12.90 4.88
C LEU A 107 0.37 -13.31 4.87
N PHE A 108 -0.29 -13.20 3.72
CA PHE A 108 -1.65 -13.66 3.40
C PHE A 108 -2.79 -13.03 4.18
N LEU A 109 -2.52 -12.43 5.33
CA LEU A 109 -3.52 -11.87 6.22
C LEU A 109 -3.71 -10.41 5.87
N ASP A 110 -4.95 -9.93 5.88
CA ASP A 110 -5.25 -8.54 5.58
C ASP A 110 -6.29 -7.96 6.53
N VAL A 111 -6.32 -6.62 6.61
CA VAL A 111 -7.36 -5.87 7.30
C VAL A 111 -8.06 -4.96 6.30
N TRP A 112 -9.38 -4.90 6.38
CA TRP A 112 -10.21 -4.03 5.57
C TRP A 112 -11.12 -3.19 6.44
N VAL A 113 -11.18 -1.88 6.18
CA VAL A 113 -12.19 -0.98 6.74
C VAL A 113 -13.02 -0.43 5.59
N ASP A 114 -14.31 -0.73 5.63
CA ASP A 114 -15.25 -0.28 4.61
C ASP A 114 -15.60 1.23 4.77
N PRO A 115 -16.31 1.85 3.81
CA PRO A 115 -16.64 3.27 3.86
C PRO A 115 -17.51 3.67 5.06
N GLU A 116 -18.21 2.71 5.67
CA GLU A 116 -18.99 2.93 6.88
C GLU A 116 -18.16 2.77 8.17
N GLY A 117 -16.86 2.49 8.05
CA GLY A 117 -15.95 2.37 9.18
C GLY A 117 -16.05 1.02 9.90
N ARG A 118 -16.47 -0.06 9.23
CA ARG A 118 -16.45 -1.40 9.83
C ARG A 118 -15.16 -2.13 9.46
N LEU A 119 -14.45 -2.61 10.48
CA LEU A 119 -13.23 -3.40 10.33
C LEU A 119 -13.53 -4.89 10.13
N SER A 120 -12.87 -5.50 9.15
CA SER A 120 -12.88 -6.93 8.87
C SER A 120 -11.46 -7.46 8.71
N VAL A 121 -11.20 -8.67 9.19
CA VAL A 121 -9.97 -9.42 8.89
C VAL A 121 -10.26 -10.36 7.74
N LEU A 122 -9.38 -10.39 6.74
CA LEU A 122 -9.51 -11.21 5.55
C LEU A 122 -8.44 -12.31 5.53
N ASP A 123 -8.71 -13.38 4.78
CA ASP A 123 -7.73 -14.38 4.37
C ASP A 123 -6.96 -15.09 5.50
N ALA A 124 -7.55 -15.16 6.70
CA ALA A 124 -6.99 -15.88 7.85
C ALA A 124 -6.80 -17.39 7.59
N ASP A 125 -7.66 -17.96 6.76
CA ASP A 125 -7.55 -19.34 6.27
C ASP A 125 -6.33 -19.55 5.36
N GLN A 126 -5.99 -18.56 4.52
CA GLN A 126 -4.81 -18.62 3.66
C GLN A 126 -3.51 -18.58 4.48
N LEU A 127 -3.42 -17.75 5.53
CA LEU A 127 -2.28 -17.77 6.44
C LEU A 127 -2.15 -19.12 7.14
N GLN A 128 -3.28 -19.70 7.59
CA GLN A 128 -3.29 -21.02 8.22
C GLN A 128 -2.77 -22.10 7.26
N GLU A 129 -3.19 -22.07 5.99
CA GLU A 129 -2.71 -22.98 4.96
C GLU A 129 -1.21 -22.79 4.68
N ALA A 130 -0.75 -21.55 4.56
CA ALA A 130 0.65 -21.22 4.33
C ALA A 130 1.55 -21.71 5.49
N GLU A 131 1.10 -21.57 6.75
CA GLU A 131 1.80 -22.10 7.92
C GLU A 131 1.83 -23.64 7.91
N ALA A 132 0.69 -24.29 7.61
CA ALA A 132 0.61 -25.75 7.54
C ALA A 132 1.52 -26.35 6.46
N LYS A 133 1.70 -25.63 5.34
CA LYS A 133 2.61 -26.00 4.25
C LYS A 133 4.04 -25.50 4.43
N ALA A 134 4.34 -24.84 5.55
CA ALA A 134 5.64 -24.23 5.84
C ALA A 134 6.14 -23.24 4.77
N TRP A 135 5.21 -22.57 4.08
CA TRP A 135 5.51 -21.48 3.14
C TRP A 135 5.89 -20.19 3.88
N VAL A 136 5.36 -20.03 5.09
CA VAL A 136 5.79 -19.02 6.07
C VAL A 136 6.28 -19.72 7.32
N SER A 137 7.24 -19.11 8.01
CA SER A 137 7.70 -19.65 9.30
C SER A 137 6.63 -19.45 10.38
N ARG A 138 6.69 -20.26 11.45
CA ARG A 138 5.82 -20.09 12.62
C ARG A 138 5.95 -18.69 13.24
N ASP A 139 7.15 -18.13 13.23
CA ASP A 139 7.41 -16.78 13.76
C ASP A 139 6.79 -15.71 12.87
N GLN A 140 6.90 -15.82 11.54
CA GLN A 140 6.24 -14.90 10.60
C GLN A 140 4.71 -14.96 10.77
N ALA A 141 4.15 -16.16 10.84
CA ALA A 141 2.72 -16.34 11.03
C ALA A 141 2.26 -15.76 12.39
N LYS A 142 3.03 -15.97 13.46
CA LYS A 142 2.77 -15.37 14.77
C LYS A 142 2.82 -13.84 14.71
N ARG A 143 3.84 -13.26 14.08
CA ARG A 143 3.97 -11.80 13.91
C ARG A 143 2.81 -11.21 13.09
N ALA A 144 2.37 -11.88 12.04
CA ALA A 144 1.23 -11.44 11.24
C ALA A 144 -0.06 -11.33 12.08
N ARG A 145 -0.33 -12.35 12.91
CA ARG A 145 -1.49 -12.35 13.82
C ARG A 145 -1.39 -11.24 14.88
N GLU A 146 -0.20 -11.07 15.47
CA GLU A 146 0.05 -9.98 16.43
C GLU A 146 -0.15 -8.60 15.82
N GLU A 147 0.23 -8.40 14.56
CA GLU A 147 0.04 -7.14 13.86
C GLU A 147 -1.46 -6.83 13.66
N VAL A 148 -2.26 -7.83 13.26
CA VAL A 148 -3.72 -7.66 13.16
C VAL A 148 -4.37 -7.36 14.50
N ASP A 149 -3.95 -8.04 15.56
CA ASP A 149 -4.46 -7.79 16.92
C ASP A 149 -4.10 -6.38 17.39
N TRP A 150 -2.89 -5.89 17.05
CA TRP A 150 -2.50 -4.52 17.29
C TRP A 150 -3.36 -3.53 16.49
N ILE A 151 -3.55 -3.76 15.18
CA ILE A 151 -4.41 -2.91 14.33
C ILE A 151 -5.82 -2.81 14.90
N LYS A 152 -6.43 -3.94 15.28
CA LYS A 152 -7.78 -3.95 15.90
C LYS A 152 -7.84 -3.08 17.15
N LYS A 153 -6.87 -3.25 18.05
CA LYS A 153 -6.80 -2.46 19.29
C LYS A 153 -6.63 -0.96 19.02
N GLU A 154 -5.78 -0.59 18.06
CA GLU A 154 -5.57 0.80 17.69
C GLU A 154 -6.78 1.40 16.96
N PHE A 155 -7.48 0.60 16.16
CA PHE A 155 -8.73 0.98 15.50
C PHE A 155 -9.85 1.25 16.51
N GLU A 156 -10.06 0.34 17.47
CA GLU A 156 -11.03 0.52 18.57
C GLU A 156 -10.74 1.78 19.39
N ALA A 157 -9.46 2.15 19.49
CA ALA A 157 -9.03 3.33 20.21
C ALA A 157 -8.99 4.61 19.34
N GLY A 158 -9.43 4.54 18.07
CA GLY A 158 -9.47 5.67 17.14
C GLY A 158 -8.09 6.20 16.71
N ARG A 159 -7.05 5.36 16.79
CA ARG A 159 -5.65 5.71 16.42
C ARG A 159 -5.18 5.06 15.12
N TRP A 160 -5.96 4.12 14.58
CA TRP A 160 -5.70 3.49 13.29
C TRP A 160 -6.92 3.67 12.37
N PRO A 161 -6.72 3.96 11.06
CA PRO A 161 -5.43 4.24 10.43
C PRO A 161 -4.81 5.54 10.97
N PRO A 162 -3.48 5.72 10.90
CA PRO A 162 -2.83 6.93 11.40
C PRO A 162 -3.27 8.16 10.58
N PRO A 163 -3.26 9.39 11.15
CA PRO A 163 -3.81 10.58 10.51
C PRO A 163 -3.28 10.86 9.09
N VAL A 164 -2.01 10.55 8.82
CA VAL A 164 -1.40 10.71 7.49
C VAL A 164 -2.18 9.98 6.38
N VAL A 165 -2.81 8.85 6.71
CA VAL A 165 -3.64 8.09 5.78
C VAL A 165 -4.87 8.89 5.43
N GLU A 166 -5.52 9.56 6.38
CA GLU A 166 -6.70 10.41 6.10
C GLU A 166 -6.33 11.70 5.36
N GLU A 167 -5.19 12.29 5.70
CA GLU A 167 -4.71 13.55 5.12
C GLU A 167 -4.30 13.43 3.64
N TRP A 168 -3.93 12.23 3.18
CA TRP A 168 -3.54 11.95 1.79
C TRP A 168 -4.67 11.30 1.01
N THR A 169 -5.60 12.14 0.56
CA THR A 169 -6.66 11.76 -0.37
C THR A 169 -6.12 11.47 -1.76
N LEU A 170 -6.91 10.77 -2.60
CA LEU A 170 -6.57 10.56 -4.01
C LEU A 170 -6.38 11.89 -4.76
N GLU A 171 -7.24 12.88 -4.50
CA GLU A 171 -7.13 14.21 -5.09
C GLU A 171 -5.77 14.86 -4.76
N ARG A 172 -5.39 14.87 -3.47
CA ARG A 172 -4.11 15.42 -3.04
C ARG A 172 -2.94 14.69 -3.70
N ALA A 173 -3.00 13.35 -3.74
CA ALA A 173 -1.97 12.53 -4.36
C ALA A 173 -1.75 12.87 -5.85
N ARG A 174 -2.84 13.12 -6.60
CA ARG A 174 -2.80 13.56 -8.00
C ARG A 174 -2.34 15.02 -8.16
N GLN A 175 -2.61 15.92 -7.22
CA GLN A 175 -2.11 17.30 -7.28
C GLN A 175 -0.60 17.38 -7.00
N SER A 176 -0.10 16.57 -6.06
CA SER A 176 1.34 16.45 -5.78
C SER A 176 2.13 15.87 -6.95
N SER A 177 1.49 15.11 -7.84
CA SER A 177 2.11 14.62 -9.07
C SER A 177 2.35 15.70 -10.10
N SER A 178 1.33 16.53 -10.30
CA SER A 178 1.25 17.50 -11.38
C SER A 178 2.26 18.65 -11.19
N SER A 179 2.57 18.97 -9.93
CA SER A 179 3.52 20.02 -9.55
C SER A 179 4.98 19.63 -9.77
N THR A 180 5.32 18.34 -9.90
CA THR A 180 6.68 17.88 -10.22
C THR A 180 7.00 18.00 -11.72
N SER A 181 5.99 18.15 -12.58
CA SER A 181 6.14 18.26 -14.04
C SER A 181 6.20 19.69 -14.59
N GLN A 182 6.04 20.74 -13.77
CA GLN A 182 6.16 22.14 -14.21
C GLN A 182 7.34 22.86 -13.53
N ALA A 183 8.56 22.52 -13.92
CA ALA A 183 9.68 23.46 -13.76
C ALA A 183 9.56 24.55 -14.85
N PRO A 184 9.55 25.85 -14.51
CA PRO A 184 9.42 26.92 -15.50
C PRO A 184 10.68 26.96 -16.37
N GLN A 185 10.52 26.79 -17.69
CA GLN A 185 11.55 27.16 -18.67
C GLN A 185 11.82 28.66 -18.53
N ARG A 186 12.90 29.01 -17.82
CA ARG A 186 13.49 30.34 -17.89
C ARG A 186 13.92 30.59 -19.34
N ARG A 187 13.12 31.35 -20.08
CA ARG A 187 13.54 31.96 -21.34
C ARG A 187 14.72 32.88 -21.04
N SER A 188 15.90 32.49 -21.49
CA SER A 188 17.05 33.39 -21.63
C SER A 188 16.68 34.49 -22.63
N ARG A 189 16.55 35.72 -22.16
CA ARG A 189 16.62 36.90 -23.01
C ARG A 189 18.11 37.15 -23.28
N SER A 190 18.52 36.97 -24.52
CA SER A 190 19.79 37.49 -25.01
C SER A 190 19.64 38.99 -25.27
N THR A 191 20.54 39.78 -24.71
CA THR A 191 20.96 41.10 -25.20
C THR A 191 22.45 41.06 -25.39
#